data_AF-A0A497TMC3-F1
#
_entry.id   AF-A0A497TMC3-F1
#
_cell.length_a   1.000
_cell.length_b   1.000
_cell.length_c   1.000
_cell.angle_alpha   90.00
_cell.angle_beta   90.00
_cell.angle_gamma   90.00
#
_symmetry.space_group_name_H-M   'P 1'
#
loop_
_entity.id
_entity.type
_entity.pdbx_description
1 polymer ?
#
loop_
_entity_poly.entity_id
_entity_poly.type
_entity_poly.pdbx_seq_one_letter_code
_entity_poly.pdbx_strand_id
1 'polypeptide(L)'
;MPKVVMYTTAVCPYCVRAKFMLKNKQVDYEEIRIDTDHEAMQVMMQRSRRNTVPQIFIDEYHIGGYDDMAALEMAGRLDELLGLAES
;
A
#
# COMPACT_ATOMS: atom_id res chain seq x y z
N MET A 1 7.63 3.22 13.82
CA MET A 1 7.50 2.61 12.50
C MET A 1 6.38 3.33 11.76
N PRO A 2 6.59 3.71 10.49
CA PRO A 2 5.57 4.34 9.65
C PRO A 2 4.30 3.50 9.55
N LYS A 3 3.14 4.16 9.47
CA LYS A 3 1.86 3.47 9.33
C LYS A 3 1.62 3.11 7.86
N VAL A 4 1.60 1.82 7.53
CA VAL A 4 1.25 1.36 6.18
C VAL A 4 -0.24 1.03 6.12
N VAL A 5 -0.95 1.62 5.16
CA VAL A 5 -2.36 1.33 4.87
C VAL A 5 -2.50 0.90 3.42
N MET A 6 -3.21 -0.20 3.18
CA MET A 6 -3.43 -0.73 1.85
C MET A 6 -4.90 -1.07 1.63
N TYR A 7 -5.50 -0.42 0.63
CA TYR A 7 -6.84 -0.73 0.16
C TYR A 7 -6.79 -1.90 -0.82
N THR A 8 -7.63 -2.91 -0.61
CA THR A 8 -7.62 -4.18 -1.36
C THR A 8 -9.03 -4.67 -1.65
N THR A 9 -9.11 -5.72 -2.47
CA THR A 9 -10.32 -6.54 -2.66
C THR A 9 -10.00 -8.02 -2.45
N ALA A 10 -11.03 -8.89 -2.38
CA ALA A 10 -10.83 -10.33 -2.20
C ALA A 10 -9.96 -10.98 -3.27
N VAL A 11 -10.17 -10.57 -4.52
CA VAL A 11 -9.54 -11.18 -5.70
C VAL A 11 -8.74 -10.11 -6.42
N CYS A 12 -7.47 -9.98 -6.03
CA CYS A 12 -6.56 -9.00 -6.59
C CYS A 12 -5.11 -9.53 -6.54
N PRO A 13 -4.54 -9.99 -7.67
CA PRO A 13 -3.18 -10.54 -7.70
C PRO A 13 -2.11 -9.49 -7.33
N TYR A 14 -2.33 -8.22 -7.70
CA TYR A 14 -1.43 -7.11 -7.34
C TYR A 14 -1.43 -6.82 -5.84
N CYS A 15 -2.58 -6.95 -5.18
CA CYS A 15 -2.70 -6.80 -3.73
C CYS A 15 -1.91 -7.91 -3.02
N VAL A 16 -2.00 -9.15 -3.50
CA VAL A 16 -1.20 -10.27 -2.96
C VAL A 16 0.30 -10.01 -3.08
N ARG A 17 0.75 -9.52 -4.24
CA ARG A 17 2.18 -9.16 -4.44
C ARG A 17 2.62 -8.04 -3.50
N ALA A 18 1.79 -7.01 -3.33
CA ALA A 18 2.09 -5.92 -2.39
C ALA A 18 2.24 -6.42 -0.95
N LYS A 19 1.30 -7.26 -0.48
CA LYS A 19 1.38 -7.91 0.84
C LYS A 19 2.64 -8.73 1.01
N PHE A 20 3.02 -9.48 -0.02
CA PHE A 20 4.22 -10.32 0.02
C PHE A 20 5.49 -9.48 0.15
N MET A 21 5.59 -8.35 -0.56
CA MET A 21 6.71 -7.43 -0.44
C MET A 21 6.84 -6.87 0.98
N LEU A 22 5.74 -6.35 1.56
CA LEU A 22 5.72 -5.84 2.93
C LEU A 22 6.05 -6.94 3.96
N LYS A 23 5.49 -8.13 3.78
CA LYS A 23 5.77 -9.30 4.62
C LYS A 23 7.24 -9.71 4.59
N ASN A 24 7.87 -9.71 3.42
CA ASN A 24 9.29 -10.06 3.29
C ASN A 24 10.20 -9.05 4.00
N LYS A 25 9.76 -7.79 4.08
CA LYS A 25 10.42 -6.72 4.85
C LYS A 25 10.02 -6.68 6.32
N GLN A 26 9.19 -7.63 6.77
CA GLN A 26 8.68 -7.70 8.14
C GLN A 26 7.94 -6.43 8.59
N VAL A 27 7.24 -5.79 7.65
CA VAL A 27 6.44 -4.60 7.90
C VAL A 27 4.96 -4.97 8.06
N ASP A 28 4.39 -4.58 9.18
CA ASP A 28 2.95 -4.65 9.42
C ASP A 28 2.20 -3.59 8.61
N TYR A 29 0.99 -3.94 8.18
CA TYR A 29 0.12 -3.03 7.43
C TYR A 29 -1.34 -3.22 7.83
N GLU A 30 -2.09 -2.13 7.74
CA GLU A 30 -3.55 -2.15 7.84
C GLU A 30 -4.15 -2.46 6.46
N GLU A 31 -4.91 -3.54 6.36
CA GLU A 31 -5.65 -3.90 5.17
C GLU A 31 -7.10 -3.40 5.25
N ILE A 32 -7.52 -2.59 4.27
CA ILE A 32 -8.89 -2.08 4.17
C ILE A 32 -9.57 -2.69 2.93
N ARG A 33 -10.63 -3.47 3.16
CA ARG A 33 -11.37 -4.21 2.13
C ARG A 33 -12.50 -3.37 1.54
N ILE A 34 -12.26 -2.77 0.37
CA ILE A 34 -13.23 -1.87 -0.28
C ILE A 34 -14.38 -2.62 -0.97
N ASP A 35 -14.21 -3.92 -1.22
CA ASP A 35 -15.25 -4.77 -1.83
C ASP A 35 -16.34 -5.18 -0.83
N THR A 36 -16.06 -5.05 0.47
CA THR A 36 -17.03 -5.32 1.55
C THR A 36 -17.48 -4.06 2.26
N ASP A 37 -16.85 -2.91 1.98
CA ASP A 37 -17.12 -1.63 2.61
C ASP A 37 -17.14 -0.51 1.57
N HIS A 38 -18.35 -0.03 1.26
CA HIS A 38 -18.56 1.02 0.28
C HIS A 38 -18.06 2.39 0.77
N GLU A 39 -18.08 2.65 2.09
CA GLU A 39 -17.55 3.90 2.64
C GLU A 39 -16.03 3.93 2.49
N ALA A 40 -15.36 2.81 2.77
CA ALA A 40 -13.93 2.65 2.53
C ALA A 40 -13.55 2.87 1.06
N MET A 41 -14.36 2.41 0.11
CA MET A 41 -14.17 2.70 -1.31
C MET A 41 -14.19 4.21 -1.60
N GLN A 42 -15.17 4.94 -1.04
CA GLN A 42 -15.27 6.39 -1.23
C GLN A 42 -14.07 7.12 -0.62
N VAL A 43 -13.65 6.73 0.59
CA VAL A 43 -12.46 7.29 1.25
C VAL A 43 -11.21 7.02 0.41
N MET A 44 -11.03 5.80 -0.10
CA MET A 44 -9.91 5.46 -0.98
C MET A 44 -9.90 6.35 -2.22
N MET A 45 -11.04 6.51 -2.89
CA MET A 45 -11.14 7.32 -4.11
C MET A 45 -10.85 8.80 -3.84
N GLN A 46 -11.34 9.34 -2.71
CA GLN A 46 -11.08 10.74 -2.33
C GLN A 46 -9.59 10.96 -2.03
N ARG A 47 -8.95 10.04 -1.30
CA ARG A 47 -7.53 10.15 -0.93
C ARG A 47 -6.59 9.92 -2.11
N SER A 48 -6.84 8.89 -2.91
CA SER A 48 -5.94 8.47 -4.00
C SER A 48 -6.23 9.12 -5.34
N ARG A 49 -7.44 9.65 -5.54
CA ARG A 49 -7.99 10.07 -6.84
C ARG A 49 -7.94 8.95 -7.90
N ARG A 50 -7.88 7.69 -7.45
CA ARG A 50 -7.86 6.48 -8.29
C ARG A 50 -9.02 5.56 -7.90
N ASN A 51 -9.48 4.75 -8.85
CA ASN A 51 -10.57 3.78 -8.68
C ASN A 51 -10.10 2.32 -8.79
N THR A 52 -8.79 2.09 -8.69
CA THR A 52 -8.16 0.76 -8.84
C THR A 52 -7.51 0.32 -7.54
N VAL A 53 -7.39 -0.98 -7.31
CA VAL A 53 -6.62 -1.57 -6.20
C VAL A 53 -5.35 -2.26 -6.71
N PRO A 54 -4.30 -2.39 -5.89
CA PRO A 54 -4.17 -1.81 -4.54
C PRO A 54 -3.98 -0.29 -4.57
N GLN A 55 -4.37 0.39 -3.49
CA GLN A 55 -3.89 1.74 -3.18
C GLN A 55 -3.13 1.71 -1.86
N ILE A 56 -1.87 2.09 -1.89
CA ILE A 56 -0.93 1.98 -0.77
C ILE A 56 -0.59 3.39 -0.27
N PHE A 57 -0.60 3.54 1.04
CA PHE A 57 -0.20 4.74 1.75
C PHE A 57 0.82 4.37 2.82
N ILE A 58 1.84 5.22 2.97
CA ILE A 58 2.82 5.13 4.06
C ILE A 58 2.75 6.48 4.78
N ASP A 59 2.26 6.46 6.02
CA ASP A 59 1.78 7.64 6.74
C ASP A 59 0.82 8.46 5.87
N GLU A 60 1.13 9.73 5.61
CA GLU A 60 0.35 10.63 4.78
C GLU A 60 0.71 10.54 3.29
N TYR A 61 1.78 9.80 2.94
CA TYR A 61 2.28 9.74 1.58
C TYR A 61 1.55 8.68 0.75
N HIS A 62 0.92 9.12 -0.34
CA HIS A 62 0.29 8.22 -1.31
C HIS A 62 1.35 7.61 -2.22
N ILE A 63 1.57 6.31 -2.09
CA ILE A 63 2.50 5.55 -2.93
C ILE A 63 1.88 5.27 -4.29
N GLY A 64 0.59 4.88 -4.30
CA GLY A 64 -0.10 4.46 -5.51
C GLY A 64 -0.39 2.97 -5.51
N GLY A 65 -0.22 2.33 -6.67
CA GLY A 65 -0.46 0.92 -6.86
C GLY A 65 0.76 0.05 -6.54
N TYR A 66 0.66 -1.24 -6.88
CA TYR A 66 1.78 -2.17 -6.72
C TYR A 66 2.99 -1.76 -7.55
N ASP A 67 2.78 -1.33 -8.79
CA ASP A 67 3.88 -0.95 -9.69
C ASP A 67 4.65 0.26 -9.17
N ASP A 68 3.94 1.24 -8.60
CA ASP A 68 4.55 2.41 -7.95
C ASP A 68 5.40 2.00 -6.74
N MET A 69 4.88 1.10 -5.89
CA MET A 69 5.62 0.56 -4.74
C MET A 69 6.85 -0.27 -5.18
N ALA A 70 6.70 -1.10 -6.21
CA ALA A 70 7.79 -1.88 -6.77
C ALA A 70 8.88 -0.99 -7.39
N ALA A 71 8.50 0.12 -8.04
CA ALA A 71 9.45 1.08 -8.56
C ALA A 71 10.27 1.75 -7.43
N LEU A 72 9.64 2.08 -6.30
CA LEU A 72 10.35 2.60 -5.12
C LEU A 72 11.32 1.58 -4.52
N GLU A 73 10.91 0.31 -4.47
CA GLU A 73 11.77 -0.78 -4.03
C GLU A 73 13.00 -0.93 -4.93
N MET A 74 12.78 -0.96 -6.25
CA MET A 74 13.87 -1.04 -7.23
C MET A 74 14.81 0.18 -7.17
N ALA A 75 14.28 1.34 -6.79
CA ALA A 75 15.06 2.55 -6.58
C ALA A 75 15.77 2.59 -5.21
N GLY A 76 15.56 1.59 -4.34
CA GLY A 76 16.13 1.55 -2.98
C GLY A 76 15.51 2.56 -2.01
N ARG A 77 14.38 3.18 -2.37
CA ARG A 77 13.75 4.27 -1.60
C ARG A 77 12.60 3.81 -0.72
N LEU A 78 12.11 2.59 -0.94
CA LEU A 78 11.00 2.06 -0.15
C LEU A 78 11.39 1.86 1.31
N ASP A 79 12.61 1.41 1.59
CA ASP A 79 13.09 1.18 2.95
C ASP A 79 13.19 2.47 3.77
N GLU A 80 13.59 3.59 3.15
CA GLU A 80 13.54 4.90 3.80
C GLU A 80 12.13 5.28 4.24
N LEU A 81 11.15 5.10 3.34
CA LEU A 81 9.75 5.39 3.62
C LEU A 81 9.17 4.45 4.68
N LEU A 82 9.63 3.21 4.73
CA LEU A 82 9.22 2.20 5.73
C LEU A 82 9.98 2.35 7.05
N GLY A 83 10.92 3.29 7.16
CA GLY A 83 11.75 3.48 8.36
C GLY A 83 12.66 2.28 8.64
N LEU A 84 13.09 1.57 7.59
CA LEU A 84 14.01 0.43 7.63
C LEU A 84 15.44 0.81 7.22
N ALA A 85 15.65 2.00 6.65
CA ALA A 85 16.99 2.50 6.38
C ALA A 85 17.75 2.75 7.69
N GLU A 86 18.85 2.03 7.88
CA GLU A 86 19.76 2.28 9.01
C GLU A 86 20.41 3.66 8.86
N SER A 87 20.51 4.40 9.96
CA SER A 87 21.30 5.65 10.02
C SER A 87 22.79 5.36 10.12
#